data_AF-A0A7S4FLN9-F1
#
_entry.id   AF-A0A7S4FLN9-F1
#
_cell.length_a   1.000
_cell.length_b   1.000
_cell.length_c   1.000
_cell.angle_alpha   90.00
_cell.angle_beta   90.00
_cell.angle_gamma   90.00
#
_symmetry.space_group_name_H-M   'P 1'
#
loop_
_entity.id
_entity.type
_entity.pdbx_description
1 polymer ?
#
loop_
_entity_poly.entity_id
_entity_poly.type
_entity_poly.pdbx_seq_one_letter_code
_entity_poly.pdbx_strand_id
1 'polypeptide(L)'
;IWLIDTPGLLPPTAAFAIDPELYFKLRVNGQMDDAPDGDSVRVADYVLWKCNRKEWFFYVDELKLDGPTDDIMEVLGKITNGDLGDKYKLAKAAWVFLELSHEHGFESMVLDDLELDDEDEKALEGRRAM
;
A
#
# COMPACT_ATOMS: atom_id res chain seq x y z
N ILE A 1 -32.27 16.93 -8.64
CA ILE A 1 -30.83 16.68 -8.40
C ILE A 1 -30.23 16.42 -9.77
N TRP A 2 -29.19 17.16 -10.16
CA TRP A 2 -28.48 16.97 -11.43
C TRP A 2 -27.07 16.47 -11.11
N LEU A 3 -26.61 15.43 -11.81
CA LEU A 3 -25.28 14.85 -11.67
C LEU A 3 -24.51 15.09 -12.97
N ILE A 4 -23.25 15.51 -12.86
CA ILE A 4 -22.34 15.57 -13.99
C ILE A 4 -21.67 14.21 -14.11
N ASP A 5 -21.81 13.57 -15.27
CA ASP A 5 -21.42 12.18 -15.55
C ASP A 5 -19.90 11.99 -15.78
N THR A 6 -19.12 13.07 -15.71
CA THR A 6 -17.66 13.02 -15.84
C THR A 6 -17.01 13.22 -14.47
N PRO A 7 -16.46 12.16 -13.86
CA PRO A 7 -15.75 12.30 -12.59
C PRO A 7 -14.42 13.05 -12.80
N GLY A 8 -13.87 13.57 -11.70
CA GLY A 8 -12.50 14.10 -11.70
C GLY A 8 -11.47 13.01 -12.03
N LEU A 9 -10.40 13.38 -12.73
CA LEU A 9 -9.28 12.49 -13.04
C LEU A 9 -8.26 12.43 -11.89
N LEU A 10 -7.30 11.51 -12.00
CA LEU A 10 -6.15 11.36 -11.11
C LEU A 10 -5.43 12.71 -10.86
N PRO A 11 -4.87 12.92 -9.65
CA PRO A 11 -4.11 14.12 -9.35
C PRO A 11 -2.91 14.28 -10.31
N PRO A 12 -2.52 15.53 -10.64
CA PRO A 12 -1.40 15.77 -11.53
C PRO A 12 -0.10 15.22 -10.92
N THR A 13 0.85 14.79 -11.75
CA THR A 13 2.13 14.19 -11.30
C THR A 13 2.89 15.06 -10.28
N ALA A 14 2.71 16.39 -10.34
CA ALA A 14 3.29 17.32 -9.37
C ALA A 14 2.80 17.08 -7.93
N ALA A 15 1.60 16.52 -7.74
CA ALA A 15 1.09 16.15 -6.42
C ALA A 15 1.95 15.06 -5.76
N PHE A 16 2.50 14.12 -6.52
CA PHE A 16 3.37 13.06 -5.98
C PHE A 16 4.74 13.56 -5.52
N ALA A 17 5.18 14.72 -6.02
CA ALA A 17 6.39 15.36 -5.51
C ALA A 17 6.16 16.05 -4.15
N ILE A 18 4.92 16.44 -3.87
CA ILE A 18 4.50 17.08 -2.61
C ILE A 18 4.19 15.99 -1.57
N ASP A 19 3.46 14.96 -2.00
CA ASP A 19 3.11 13.79 -1.20
C ASP A 19 3.51 12.51 -1.93
N PRO A 20 4.73 11.99 -1.69
CA PRO A 20 5.17 10.72 -2.25
C PRO A 20 4.36 9.51 -1.77
N GLU A 21 3.73 9.58 -0.59
CA GLU A 21 2.95 8.46 -0.05
C GLU A 21 1.66 8.26 -0.86
N LEU A 22 1.06 9.35 -1.35
CA LEU A 22 -0.10 9.33 -2.25
C LEU A 22 0.13 8.44 -3.48
N TYR A 23 1.34 8.43 -4.04
CA TYR A 23 1.68 7.55 -5.15
C TYR A 23 1.51 6.08 -4.77
N PHE A 24 2.08 5.66 -3.63
CA PHE A 24 2.00 4.27 -3.18
C PHE A 24 0.57 3.87 -2.79
N LYS A 25 -0.17 4.75 -2.12
CA LYS A 25 -1.59 4.51 -1.77
C LYS A 25 -2.45 4.26 -3.01
N LEU A 26 -2.31 5.10 -4.04
CA LEU A 26 -3.05 4.93 -5.30
C LEU A 26 -2.61 3.67 -6.05
N ARG A 27 -1.31 3.34 -6.02
CA ARG A 27 -0.74 2.18 -6.69
C ARG A 27 -1.23 0.87 -6.09
N VAL A 28 -1.24 0.75 -4.76
CA VAL A 28 -1.74 -0.47 -4.11
C VAL A 28 -3.24 -0.68 -4.35
N ASN A 29 -4.01 0.40 -4.44
CA ASN A 29 -5.46 0.34 -4.71
C ASN A 29 -5.83 0.10 -6.19
N GLY A 30 -4.88 -0.26 -7.05
CA GLY A 30 -5.10 -0.52 -8.48
C GLY A 30 -5.54 0.71 -9.28
N GLN A 31 -5.27 1.92 -8.78
CA GLN A 31 -5.64 3.18 -9.47
C GLN A 31 -4.57 3.63 -10.48
N MET A 32 -3.47 2.88 -10.63
CA MET A 32 -2.36 3.15 -11.53
C MET A 32 -1.86 1.85 -12.17
N ASP A 33 -1.40 1.89 -13.43
CA ASP A 33 -1.03 0.75 -14.31
C ASP A 33 -0.31 -0.48 -13.66
N ASP A 34 -1.03 -1.55 -13.33
CA ASP A 34 -0.59 -2.68 -12.49
C ASP A 34 0.48 -3.63 -13.10
N ALA A 35 1.18 -3.23 -14.15
CA ALA A 35 2.19 -4.07 -14.77
C ALA A 35 3.39 -4.33 -13.84
N PRO A 36 3.93 -5.57 -13.78
CA PRO A 36 5.15 -5.88 -13.05
C PRO A 36 6.31 -5.04 -13.62
N ASP A 37 6.71 -4.05 -12.87
CA ASP A 37 7.66 -3.02 -13.27
C ASP A 37 8.76 -2.84 -12.23
N GLY A 38 9.68 -1.90 -12.50
CA GLY A 38 10.75 -1.60 -11.56
C GLY A 38 10.26 -1.03 -10.23
N ASP A 39 9.06 -0.44 -10.18
CA ASP A 39 8.51 0.18 -8.99
C ASP A 39 7.68 -0.78 -8.14
N SER A 40 7.25 -1.92 -8.68
CA SER A 40 6.52 -2.97 -7.96
C SER A 40 7.22 -3.39 -6.66
N VAL A 41 8.57 -3.46 -6.67
CA VAL A 41 9.37 -3.76 -5.48
C VAL A 41 9.22 -2.68 -4.40
N ARG A 42 9.17 -1.40 -4.79
CA ARG A 42 8.99 -0.27 -3.85
C ARG A 42 7.59 -0.23 -3.29
N VAL A 43 6.60 -0.60 -4.10
CA VAL A 43 5.20 -0.69 -3.66
C VAL A 43 5.04 -1.84 -2.66
N ALA A 44 5.65 -2.99 -2.94
CA ALA A 44 5.68 -4.13 -2.02
C ALA A 44 6.37 -3.79 -0.69
N ASP A 45 7.48 -3.03 -0.73
CA ASP A 45 8.17 -2.52 0.46
C ASP A 45 7.27 -1.58 1.29
N TYR A 46 6.53 -0.68 0.62
CA TYR A 46 5.53 0.16 1.29
C TYR A 46 4.41 -0.65 1.96
N VAL A 47 3.90 -1.69 1.29
CA VAL A 47 2.89 -2.60 1.85
C VAL A 47 3.45 -3.32 3.07
N LEU A 48 4.66 -3.87 3.00
CA LEU A 48 5.33 -4.52 4.12
C LEU A 48 5.45 -3.57 5.32
N TRP A 49 5.88 -2.33 5.08
CA TRP A 49 5.96 -1.31 6.12
C TRP A 49 4.60 -1.00 6.77
N LYS A 50 3.52 -0.88 5.99
CA LYS A 50 2.16 -0.67 6.53
C LYS A 50 1.68 -1.88 7.32
N CYS A 51 1.90 -3.09 6.81
CA CYS A 51 1.60 -4.34 7.51
C CYS A 51 2.28 -4.37 8.88
N ASN A 52 3.59 -4.09 8.93
CA ASN A 52 4.35 -4.09 10.17
C ASN A 52 3.86 -3.03 11.17
N ARG A 53 3.55 -1.81 10.70
CA ARG A 53 3.00 -0.74 11.56
C ARG A 53 1.63 -1.08 12.15
N LYS A 54 0.84 -1.90 11.49
CA LYS A 54 -0.49 -2.35 11.96
C LYS A 54 -0.43 -3.71 12.66
N GLU A 55 0.77 -4.22 12.94
CA GLU A 55 1.01 -5.55 13.52
C GLU A 55 0.35 -6.69 12.73
N TRP A 56 0.23 -6.49 11.41
CA TRP A 56 -0.45 -7.40 10.50
C TRP A 56 0.56 -8.28 9.75
N PHE A 57 0.95 -9.37 10.40
CA PHE A 57 2.06 -10.22 9.96
C PHE A 57 1.63 -11.44 9.11
N PHE A 58 0.58 -11.32 8.29
CA PHE A 58 0.04 -12.43 7.49
C PHE A 58 1.14 -13.13 6.65
N TYR A 59 2.08 -12.33 6.13
CA TYR A 59 3.14 -12.78 5.26
C TYR A 59 4.15 -13.70 5.95
N VAL A 60 4.28 -13.63 7.29
CA VAL A 60 5.15 -14.51 8.07
C VAL A 60 4.62 -15.94 8.01
N ASP A 61 3.31 -16.09 8.25
CA ASP A 61 2.65 -17.38 8.20
C ASP A 61 2.56 -17.94 6.78
N GLU A 62 2.27 -17.08 5.80
CA GLU A 62 2.10 -17.50 4.40
C GLU A 62 3.44 -17.92 3.76
N LEU A 63 4.50 -17.14 3.99
CA LEU A 63 5.82 -17.38 3.39
C LEU A 63 6.76 -18.21 4.29
N LYS A 64 6.29 -18.66 5.46
CA LYS A 64 7.08 -19.42 6.44
C LYS A 64 8.40 -18.71 6.75
N LEU A 65 8.29 -17.44 7.14
CA LEU A 65 9.40 -16.67 7.67
C LEU A 65 9.62 -17.02 9.15
N ASP A 66 10.83 -16.79 9.65
CA ASP A 66 11.16 -17.05 11.06
C ASP A 66 10.53 -16.00 11.99
N GLY A 67 10.15 -14.85 11.45
CA GLY A 67 9.47 -13.77 12.16
C GLY A 67 9.16 -12.59 11.23
N PRO A 68 8.58 -11.50 11.78
CA PRO A 68 8.36 -10.27 11.03
C PRO A 68 9.69 -9.64 10.62
N THR A 69 9.73 -9.04 9.44
CA THR A 69 10.92 -8.42 8.86
C THR A 69 10.59 -7.09 8.20
N ASP A 70 11.53 -6.16 8.24
CA ASP A 70 11.47 -4.89 7.51
C ASP A 70 12.26 -4.95 6.19
N ASP A 71 12.88 -6.09 5.86
CA ASP A 71 13.60 -6.29 4.60
C ASP A 71 12.70 -6.93 3.54
N ILE A 72 12.25 -6.13 2.58
CA ILE A 72 11.46 -6.63 1.45
C ILE A 72 12.21 -7.72 0.66
N MET A 73 13.55 -7.68 0.58
CA MET A 73 14.32 -8.68 -0.16
C MET A 73 14.26 -10.05 0.50
N GLU A 74 14.07 -10.12 1.81
CA GLU A 74 13.86 -11.37 2.54
C GLU A 74 12.52 -12.00 2.16
N VAL A 75 11.45 -11.17 2.13
CA VAL A 75 10.10 -11.56 1.71
C VAL A 75 10.10 -12.04 0.25
N LEU A 76 10.67 -11.24 -0.66
CA LEU A 76 10.75 -11.59 -2.07
C LEU A 76 11.64 -12.82 -2.30
N GLY A 77 12.69 -12.99 -1.50
CA GLY A 77 13.57 -14.15 -1.53
C GLY A 77 12.83 -15.45 -1.23
N LYS A 78 11.82 -15.44 -0.35
CA LYS A 78 10.96 -16.63 -0.14
C LYS A 78 10.13 -16.95 -1.39
N ILE A 79 9.61 -15.94 -2.07
CA ILE A 79 8.78 -16.12 -3.28
C ILE A 79 9.64 -16.57 -4.47
N THR A 80 10.87 -16.07 -4.60
CA THR A 80 11.78 -16.45 -5.70
C THR A 80 12.64 -17.68 -5.41
N ASN A 81 12.47 -18.33 -4.26
CA ASN A 81 13.35 -19.41 -3.76
C ASN A 81 14.84 -18.98 -3.69
N GLY A 82 15.10 -17.74 -3.31
CA GLY A 82 16.44 -17.17 -3.10
C GLY A 82 17.08 -16.57 -4.34
N ASP A 83 16.43 -16.62 -5.51
CA ASP A 83 16.93 -16.02 -6.74
C ASP A 83 16.57 -14.53 -6.81
N LEU A 84 17.49 -13.67 -6.36
CA LEU A 84 17.34 -12.21 -6.33
C LEU A 84 18.11 -11.49 -7.46
N GLY A 85 18.75 -12.23 -8.37
CA GLY A 85 19.63 -11.65 -9.39
C GLY A 85 18.91 -11.09 -10.62
N ASP A 86 17.67 -11.51 -10.84
CA ASP A 86 16.88 -11.17 -12.02
C ASP A 86 15.79 -10.14 -11.67
N LYS A 87 15.94 -8.92 -12.22
CA LYS A 87 15.00 -7.81 -11.99
C LYS A 87 13.56 -8.16 -12.39
N TYR A 88 13.36 -8.97 -13.45
CA TYR A 88 12.01 -9.37 -13.87
C TYR A 88 11.39 -10.34 -12.87
N LYS A 89 12.18 -11.29 -12.34
CA LYS A 89 11.72 -12.20 -11.29
C LYS A 89 11.38 -11.45 -10.00
N LEU A 90 12.19 -10.46 -9.62
CA LEU A 90 11.91 -9.61 -8.46
C LEU A 90 10.62 -8.81 -8.63
N ALA A 91 10.43 -8.16 -9.78
CA ALA A 91 9.20 -7.42 -10.06
C ALA A 91 7.97 -8.35 -10.01
N LYS A 92 8.09 -9.55 -10.56
CA LYS A 92 7.03 -10.55 -10.50
C LYS A 92 6.77 -11.06 -9.08
N ALA A 93 7.81 -11.29 -8.28
CA ALA A 93 7.66 -11.70 -6.89
C ALA A 93 7.02 -10.60 -6.04
N ALA A 94 7.37 -9.35 -6.29
CA ALA A 94 6.74 -8.19 -5.64
C ALA A 94 5.25 -8.12 -5.99
N TRP A 95 4.91 -8.35 -7.25
CA TRP A 95 3.51 -8.43 -7.67
C TRP A 95 2.76 -9.58 -6.98
N VAL A 96 3.35 -10.78 -6.90
CA VAL A 96 2.76 -11.92 -6.15
C VAL A 96 2.55 -11.56 -4.67
N PHE A 97 3.49 -10.86 -4.05
CA PHE A 97 3.33 -10.40 -2.67
C PHE A 97 2.17 -9.42 -2.50
N LEU A 98 2.00 -8.48 -3.43
CA LEU A 98 0.88 -7.55 -3.44
C LEU A 98 -0.45 -8.28 -3.59
N GLU A 99 -0.55 -9.27 -4.49
CA GLU A 99 -1.75 -10.10 -4.64
C GLU A 99 -2.09 -10.85 -3.35
N LEU A 100 -1.10 -11.50 -2.73
CA LEU A 100 -1.28 -12.17 -1.44
C LEU A 100 -1.78 -11.19 -0.37
N SER A 101 -1.24 -9.97 -0.33
CA SER A 101 -1.72 -8.96 0.62
C SER A 101 -3.20 -8.63 0.41
N HIS A 102 -3.66 -8.53 -0.84
CA HIS A 102 -5.07 -8.27 -1.14
C HIS A 102 -5.96 -9.45 -0.73
N GLU A 103 -5.57 -10.68 -1.04
CA GLU A 103 -6.30 -11.90 -0.66
C GLU A 103 -6.49 -12.04 0.86
N HIS A 104 -5.50 -11.59 1.63
CA HIS A 104 -5.56 -11.64 3.09
C HIS A 104 -6.26 -10.43 3.73
N GLY A 105 -6.76 -9.47 2.94
CA GLY A 105 -7.59 -8.37 3.42
C GLY A 105 -6.88 -7.04 3.59
N PHE A 106 -5.73 -6.82 2.94
CA PHE A 106 -5.06 -5.52 2.93
C PHE A 106 -5.98 -4.40 2.40
N GLU A 107 -6.89 -4.71 1.48
CA GLU A 107 -7.88 -3.76 0.96
C GLU A 107 -8.81 -3.17 2.05
N SER A 108 -8.97 -3.86 3.17
CA SER A 108 -9.75 -3.37 4.32
C SER A 108 -8.95 -2.44 5.23
N MET A 109 -7.64 -2.30 4.98
CA MET A 109 -6.74 -1.46 5.78
C MET A 109 -6.91 0.01 5.39
N VAL A 110 -7.07 0.87 6.41
CA VAL A 110 -7.00 2.32 6.23
C VAL A 110 -5.52 2.72 6.10
N LEU A 111 -5.15 3.21 4.91
CA LEU A 111 -3.78 3.63 4.60
C LEU A 111 -3.46 5.05 5.10
N ASP A 112 -4.49 5.89 5.22
CA ASP A 112 -4.37 7.23 5.77
C ASP A 112 -4.38 7.18 7.30
N ASP A 113 -3.35 7.76 7.89
CA ASP A 113 -3.35 8.01 9.32
C ASP A 113 -4.35 9.16 9.55
N LEU A 114 -5.55 8.83 10.01
CA LEU A 114 -6.59 9.79 10.38
C LEU A 114 -6.19 10.48 11.69
N GLU A 115 -5.21 11.37 11.62
CA GLU A 115 -4.96 12.34 12.68
C GLU A 115 -6.05 13.40 12.57
N LEU A 116 -6.87 13.54 13.62
CA LEU A 116 -7.82 14.65 13.71
C LEU A 116 -6.99 15.92 13.81
N ASP A 117 -7.17 16.82 12.85
CA ASP A 117 -6.62 18.16 12.99
C ASP A 117 -7.47 19.00 13.96
N ASP A 118 -6.91 20.15 14.38
CA ASP A 118 -7.59 21.06 15.32
C ASP A 118 -8.95 21.58 14.76
N GLU A 119 -9.19 21.50 13.45
CA GLU A 119 -10.46 21.89 12.82
C GLU A 119 -11.49 20.75 12.91
N ASP A 120 -11.05 19.51 12.66
CA ASP A 120 -11.85 18.29 12.80
C ASP A 120 -12.31 18.06 14.25
N GLU A 121 -11.43 18.30 15.23
CA GLU A 121 -11.80 18.23 16.65
C GLU A 121 -12.89 19.24 17.01
N LYS A 122 -12.75 20.51 16.58
CA LYS A 122 -13.76 21.55 16.81
C LYS A 122 -15.10 21.24 16.13
N ALA A 123 -15.08 20.65 14.94
CA ALA A 123 -16.28 20.27 14.22
C ALA A 123 -17.04 19.13 14.94
N LEU A 124 -16.32 18.20 15.58
CA LEU A 124 -16.89 17.12 16.38
C LEU A 124 -17.46 17.62 17.71
N GLU A 125 -16.79 18.57 18.37
CA GLU A 125 -17.31 19.22 19.59
C GLU A 125 -18.60 20.00 19.33
N GLY A 126 -18.67 20.75 18.23
CA GLY A 126 -19.88 21.47 17.83
C GLY A 126 -21.08 20.57 17.56
N ARG A 127 -20.85 19.32 17.12
CA ARG A 127 -21.90 18.30 16.90
C ARG A 127 -22.35 17.58 18.18
N ARG A 128 -21.49 17.50 19.20
CA ARG A 128 -21.84 16.91 20.50
C ARG A 128 -22.62 17.87 21.41
N ALA A 129 -22.58 19.17 21.11
CA ALA A 129 -23.27 20.22 21.86
C ALA A 129 -24.70 20.52 21.36
N MET A 130 -25.21 19.78 20.36
CA MET A 130 -26.57 19.87 19.82
C MET A 130 -27.37 18.62 20.13
#